data_AF-A0A8S4QBL7-F1
#
_entry.id   AF-A0A8S4QBL7-F1
#
_cell.length_a   1.000
_cell.length_b   1.000
_cell.length_c   1.000
_cell.angle_alpha   90.00
_cell.angle_beta   90.00
_cell.angle_gamma   90.00
#
_symmetry.space_group_name_H-M   'P 1'
#
loop_
_entity.id
_entity.type
_entity.pdbx_description
1 polymer ?
#
loop_
_entity_poly.entity_id
_entity_poly.type
_entity_poly.pdbx_seq_one_letter_code
_entity_poly.pdbx_strand_id
1 'polypeptide(L)'
;RDSKDKDSLTEISEAVDKCQYILIVFDEDFKKDNFSMKTLEKVFKKLIYTRQLHRIIPLVIGVKRDKVVPSYVSNFCLEFCDNWKPDDRQFTRLENTLRS
;
A
#
# COMPACT_ATOMS: atom_id res chain seq x y z
N ARG A 1 16.26 2.55 24.89
CA ARG A 1 16.67 2.48 23.47
C ARG A 1 15.48 2.89 22.58
N ASP A 2 14.66 3.87 23.01
CA ASP A 2 13.22 3.92 22.65
C ASP A 2 12.75 5.23 21.99
N SER A 3 13.64 6.16 21.63
CA SER A 3 13.21 7.44 21.05
C SER A 3 13.09 7.42 19.52
N LYS A 4 13.91 6.62 18.80
CA LYS A 4 13.91 6.61 17.33
C LYS A 4 12.68 5.97 16.69
N ASP A 5 12.01 5.03 17.36
CA ASP A 5 10.81 4.36 16.83
C ASP A 5 9.53 5.18 17.02
N LYS A 6 9.53 6.17 17.92
CA LYS A 6 8.36 7.03 18.14
C LYS A 6 8.28 8.13 17.07
N ASP A 7 9.40 8.73 16.71
CA ASP A 7 9.43 9.82 15.72
C ASP A 7 9.02 9.31 14.33
N SER A 8 9.60 8.18 13.88
CA SER A 8 9.31 7.59 12.57
C SER A 8 7.83 7.22 12.36
N LEU A 9 7.16 6.76 13.42
CA LEU A 9 5.76 6.34 13.34
C LEU A 9 4.78 7.51 13.39
N THR A 10 5.20 8.64 13.96
CA THR A 10 4.41 9.88 14.01
C THR A 10 4.45 10.57 12.65
N GLU A 11 5.63 10.59 12.03
CA GLU A 11 5.83 11.07 10.65
C GLU A 11 4.97 10.31 9.64
N ILE A 12 4.84 8.98 9.76
CA ILE A 12 3.95 8.18 8.90
C ILE A 12 2.48 8.61 9.05
N SER A 13 2.02 8.85 10.27
CA SER A 13 0.63 9.27 10.53
C SER A 13 0.33 10.62 9.88
N GLU A 14 1.25 11.57 9.98
CA GLU A 14 1.12 12.89 9.34
C GLU A 14 1.19 12.82 7.81
N ALA A 15 2.08 11.97 7.26
CA ALA A 15 2.16 11.74 5.83
C ALA A 15 0.84 11.16 5.29
N VAL A 16 0.24 10.19 6.00
CA VAL A 16 -1.07 9.63 5.67
C VAL A 16 -2.17 10.69 5.64
N ASP A 17 -2.10 11.74 6.45
CA ASP A 17 -3.11 12.82 6.41
C ASP A 17 -2.94 13.75 5.20
N LYS A 18 -1.72 13.87 4.67
CA LYS A 18 -1.39 14.81 3.58
C LYS A 18 -1.55 14.20 2.18
N CYS A 19 -1.48 12.88 2.05
CA CYS A 19 -1.58 12.22 0.75
C CYS A 19 -3.04 12.06 0.30
N GLN A 20 -3.34 12.03 -1.01
CA GLN A 20 -4.68 11.62 -1.49
C GLN A 20 -4.77 10.09 -1.56
N TYR A 21 -3.75 9.47 -2.14
CA TYR A 21 -3.62 8.02 -2.29
C TYR A 21 -2.35 7.51 -1.61
N ILE A 22 -2.36 6.24 -1.21
CA ILE A 22 -1.25 5.56 -0.54
C ILE A 22 -0.92 4.31 -1.35
N LEU A 23 0.26 4.31 -1.96
CA LEU A 23 0.78 3.17 -2.67
C LEU A 23 1.47 2.22 -1.69
N ILE A 24 1.09 0.94 -1.69
CA ILE A 24 1.69 -0.08 -0.83
C ILE A 24 2.29 -1.17 -1.72
N VAL A 25 3.60 -1.36 -1.63
CA VAL A 25 4.32 -2.38 -2.39
C VAL A 25 4.19 -3.73 -1.67
N PHE A 26 3.76 -4.75 -2.40
CA PHE A 26 3.70 -6.14 -1.96
C PHE A 26 4.59 -6.98 -2.87
N ASP A 27 5.72 -7.43 -2.33
CA ASP A 27 6.68 -8.33 -2.98
C ASP A 27 6.91 -9.59 -2.12
N GLU A 28 7.91 -10.40 -2.49
CA GLU A 28 8.27 -11.62 -1.75
C GLU A 28 8.77 -11.37 -0.33
N ASP A 29 9.33 -10.18 -0.07
CA ASP A 29 9.96 -9.84 1.20
C ASP A 29 9.02 -9.06 2.12
N PHE A 30 7.91 -8.52 1.59
CA PHE A 30 6.93 -7.75 2.32
C PHE A 30 6.47 -8.40 3.63
N LYS A 31 6.21 -9.71 3.62
CA LYS A 31 5.79 -10.46 4.82
C LYS A 31 6.94 -10.80 5.77
N LYS A 32 8.18 -10.75 5.30
CA LYS A 32 9.38 -11.03 6.10
C LYS A 32 9.85 -9.78 6.84
N ASP A 33 9.50 -8.60 6.33
CA ASP A 33 9.84 -7.32 6.94
C ASP A 33 8.87 -6.93 8.07
N ASN A 34 9.29 -7.20 9.31
CA ASN A 34 8.56 -6.83 10.53
C ASN A 34 8.33 -5.32 10.66
N PHE A 35 9.20 -4.46 10.13
CA PHE A 35 9.01 -3.01 10.17
C PHE A 35 7.86 -2.61 9.24
N SER A 36 7.86 -3.15 8.02
CA SER A 36 6.79 -2.94 7.04
C SER A 36 5.44 -3.39 7.59
N MET A 37 5.35 -4.55 8.24
CA MET A 37 4.10 -5.05 8.84
C MET A 37 3.56 -4.12 9.95
N LYS A 38 4.41 -3.65 10.86
CA LYS A 38 4.00 -2.70 11.92
C LYS A 38 3.52 -1.36 11.36
N THR A 39 4.23 -0.84 10.37
CA THR A 39 3.86 0.40 9.67
C THR A 39 2.52 0.24 8.96
N LEU A 40 2.36 -0.86 8.24
CA LEU A 40 1.15 -1.22 7.51
C LEU A 40 -0.08 -1.30 8.43
N GLU A 41 0.05 -1.97 9.58
CA GLU A 41 -1.03 -2.05 10.56
C GLU A 41 -1.49 -0.68 11.04
N LYS A 42 -0.57 0.28 11.22
CA LYS A 42 -0.92 1.65 11.63
C LYS A 42 -1.67 2.39 10.54
N VAL A 43 -1.18 2.29 9.30
CA VAL A 43 -1.85 2.88 8.12
C VAL A 43 -3.27 2.31 8.00
N PHE A 44 -3.43 0.98 8.05
CA PHE A 44 -4.75 0.35 7.98
C PHE A 44 -5.67 0.75 9.13
N LYS A 45 -5.19 0.71 10.39
CA LYS A 45 -5.99 1.11 11.56
C LYS A 45 -6.51 2.53 11.41
N LYS A 46 -5.65 3.46 10.96
CA LYS A 46 -6.04 4.85 10.72
C LYS A 46 -7.09 4.98 9.62
N LEU A 47 -6.86 4.38 8.45
CA LEU A 47 -7.79 4.46 7.32
C LEU A 47 -9.12 3.73 7.58
N ILE A 48 -9.13 2.65 8.37
CA ILE A 48 -10.36 1.99 8.83
C ILE A 48 -11.15 2.95 9.72
N TYR A 49 -10.49 3.55 10.71
CA TYR A 49 -11.11 4.49 11.64
C TYR A 49 -11.71 5.70 10.93
N THR A 50 -11.01 6.24 9.92
CA THR A 50 -11.49 7.38 9.12
C THR A 50 -12.39 6.97 7.93
N ARG A 51 -12.64 5.67 7.72
CA ARG A 51 -13.40 5.11 6.58
C ARG A 51 -12.82 5.47 5.20
N GLN A 52 -11.49 5.55 5.11
CA GLN A 52 -10.76 5.94 3.92
C GLN A 52 -9.90 4.82 3.31
N LEU A 53 -10.27 3.55 3.52
CA LEU A 53 -9.56 2.40 2.95
C LEU A 53 -9.42 2.44 1.42
N HIS A 54 -10.33 3.13 0.72
CA HIS A 54 -10.29 3.31 -0.74
C HIS A 54 -9.04 4.05 -1.22
N ARG A 55 -8.33 4.75 -0.33
CA ARG A 55 -7.09 5.48 -0.65
C ARG A 55 -5.90 4.56 -0.87
N ILE A 56 -5.97 3.29 -0.47
CA ILE A 56 -4.90 2.32 -0.67
C ILE A 56 -4.93 1.79 -2.09
N ILE A 57 -3.77 1.89 -2.75
CA ILE A 57 -3.49 1.26 -4.04
C ILE A 57 -2.41 0.20 -3.81
N PRO A 58 -2.74 -1.09 -3.84
CA PRO A 58 -1.75 -2.16 -3.80
C PRO A 58 -0.93 -2.18 -5.08
N LEU A 59 0.38 -2.31 -4.94
CA LEU A 59 1.34 -2.56 -6.00
C LEU A 59 1.99 -3.92 -5.76
N VAL A 60 1.60 -4.92 -6.52
CA VAL A 60 2.05 -6.30 -6.38
C VAL A 60 3.16 -6.58 -7.40
N ILE A 61 4.32 -7.06 -6.93
CA ILE A 61 5.50 -7.29 -7.77
C ILE A 61 6.02 -8.71 -7.53
N GLY A 62 6.10 -9.51 -8.61
CA GLY A 62 6.72 -10.85 -8.57
C GLY A 62 5.99 -11.89 -7.70
N VAL A 63 4.80 -11.57 -7.20
CA VAL A 63 4.00 -12.45 -6.33
C VAL A 63 2.53 -12.43 -6.74
N LYS A 64 1.78 -13.46 -6.36
CA LYS A 64 0.35 -13.49 -6.61
C LYS A 64 -0.41 -12.63 -5.60
N ARG A 65 -1.28 -11.74 -6.08
CA ARG A 65 -2.07 -10.82 -5.26
C ARG A 65 -2.83 -11.52 -4.13
N ASP A 66 -3.50 -12.62 -4.42
CA ASP A 66 -4.31 -13.41 -3.46
C ASP A 66 -3.49 -13.95 -2.28
N LYS A 67 -2.17 -14.04 -2.44
CA LYS A 67 -1.26 -14.46 -1.36
C LYS A 67 -0.84 -13.32 -0.45
N VAL A 68 -0.79 -12.07 -0.93
CA VAL A 68 -0.11 -10.97 -0.23
C VAL A 68 -1.02 -9.79 0.10
N VAL A 69 -2.01 -9.50 -0.75
CA VAL A 69 -2.94 -8.38 -0.53
C VAL A 69 -4.15 -8.87 0.26
N PRO A 70 -4.46 -8.25 1.42
CA PRO A 70 -5.66 -8.62 2.17
C PRO A 70 -6.93 -8.36 1.37
N SER A 71 -7.92 -9.27 1.47
CA SER A 71 -9.14 -9.24 0.66
C SER A 71 -10.04 -8.02 0.88
N TYR A 72 -9.89 -7.33 2.01
CA TYR A 72 -10.62 -6.10 2.33
C TYR A 72 -9.98 -4.83 1.74
N VAL A 73 -8.83 -4.95 1.07
CA VAL A 73 -8.16 -3.85 0.38
C VAL A 73 -8.72 -3.73 -1.04
N SER A 74 -8.80 -2.48 -1.53
CA SER A 74 -9.41 -2.08 -2.81
C SER A 74 -9.32 -3.12 -3.93
N ASN A 75 -10.40 -3.21 -4.72
CA ASN A 75 -10.45 -4.05 -5.92
C ASN A 75 -9.41 -3.61 -6.96
N PHE A 76 -9.08 -2.32 -7.01
CA PHE A 76 -8.03 -1.80 -7.89
C PHE A 76 -6.65 -2.14 -7.33
N CYS A 77 -5.81 -2.76 -8.15
CA CYS A 77 -4.46 -3.21 -7.82
C CYS A 77 -3.59 -3.08 -9.07
N LEU A 78 -2.34 -2.67 -8.88
CA LEU A 78 -1.30 -2.74 -9.90
C LEU A 78 -0.58 -4.08 -9.73
N GLU A 79 -0.46 -4.86 -10.79
CA GLU A 79 0.05 -6.24 -10.73
C GLU A 79 1.12 -6.45 -11.80
N PHE A 80 2.36 -6.66 -11.35
CA PHE A 80 3.55 -6.90 -12.18
C PHE A 80 4.06 -8.33 -11.94
N CYS A 81 3.42 -9.30 -12.60
CA CYS A 81 3.80 -10.72 -12.53
C CYS A 81 4.67 -11.14 -13.71
N ASP A 82 5.75 -11.88 -13.42
CA ASP A 82 6.63 -12.71 -14.28
C ASP A 82 7.28 -12.11 -15.54
N ASN A 83 6.71 -11.11 -16.20
CA ASN A 83 7.23 -10.61 -17.49
C ASN A 83 7.65 -9.15 -17.48
N TRP A 84 7.42 -8.38 -16.41
CA TRP A 84 7.70 -6.93 -16.31
C TRP A 84 7.24 -6.09 -17.50
N LYS A 85 6.46 -6.69 -18.41
CA LYS A 85 5.89 -6.02 -19.56
C LYS A 85 4.79 -5.13 -18.98
N PRO A 86 4.94 -3.81 -19.09
CA PRO A 86 3.89 -2.91 -18.65
C PRO A 86 2.62 -3.30 -19.40
N ASP A 87 1.59 -3.73 -18.66
CA ASP A 87 0.25 -3.72 -19.20
C ASP A 87 -0.18 -2.26 -19.18
N ASP A 88 -0.06 -1.58 -20.32
CA ASP A 88 -0.36 -0.16 -20.48
C ASP A 88 -1.75 0.21 -19.91
N ARG A 89 -2.68 -0.75 -19.88
CA ARG A 89 -4.02 -0.57 -19.29
C ARG A 89 -3.99 -0.34 -17.79
N GLN A 90 -3.03 -0.91 -17.06
CA GLN A 90 -2.88 -0.69 -15.62
C GLN A 90 -2.44 0.74 -15.33
N PHE A 91 -1.52 1.28 -16.13
CA PHE A 91 -1.08 2.67 -16.01
C PHE A 91 -2.18 3.66 -16.37
N THR A 92 -2.95 3.40 -17.44
CA THR A 92 -4.13 4.22 -17.76
C THR A 92 -5.17 4.20 -16.63
N ARG A 93 -5.43 3.04 -16.01
CA ARG A 93 -6.35 2.93 -14.87
C ARG A 93 -5.81 3.66 -13.64
N LEU A 94 -4.50 3.63 -13.41
CA LEU A 94 -3.86 4.40 -12.34
C LEU A 94 -4.04 5.89 -12.57
N GLU A 95 -3.71 6.39 -13.76
CA GLU A 95 -3.89 7.81 -14.11
C GLU A 95 -5.33 8.26 -13.91
N ASN A 96 -6.31 7.47 -14.34
CA ASN A 96 -7.71 7.78 -14.13
C ASN A 96 -8.10 7.80 -12.63
N THR A 97 -7.57 6.88 -11.84
CA THR A 97 -7.81 6.82 -10.39
C THR A 97 -7.18 8.03 -9.68
N LEU A 98 -5.98 8.45 -10.10
CA LEU A 98 -5.30 9.59 -9.49
C LEU A 98 -5.90 10.95 -9.88
N ARG A 99 -6.64 11.02 -11.00
CA ARG A 99 -7.30 12.25 -11.49
C ARG A 99 -8.71 12.46 -10.95
N SER A 100 -9.36 11.42 -10.41
CA SER A 100 -10.68 11.48 -9.78
C SER A 100 -10.59 11.87 -8.30
#